data_AF-A0A6N6VWZ1-F1
#
_entry.id   AF-A0A6N6VWZ1-F1
#
_cell.length_a   1.000
_cell.length_b   1.000
_cell.length_c   1.000
_cell.angle_alpha   90.00
_cell.angle_beta   90.00
_cell.angle_gamma   90.00
#
_symmetry.space_group_name_H-M   'P 1'
#
loop_
_entity.id
_entity.type
_entity.pdbx_description
1 polymer ?
#
loop_
_entity_poly.entity_id
_entity_poly.type
_entity_poly.pdbx_seq_one_letter_code
_entity_poly.pdbx_strand_id
1 'polypeptide(L)'
;MKFNLIALSLFAVSSFANAQTLTPNPGVPGGVSATSIRCVPTNHMVGVDYSITIFTQALAPEYNVRGGIFSKIGVYPGAVAQNTTMELHSQTAKVATFKVESSDLIVVLDKTNYTADVYREGRSLPYYVCGK
;
A
#
# COMPACT_ATOMS: atom_id res chain seq x y z
N MET A 1 9.61 -18.29 -60.06
CA MET A 1 10.43 -17.52 -59.12
C MET A 1 9.54 -16.57 -58.33
N LYS A 2 9.66 -16.64 -56.99
CA LYS A 2 9.28 -15.69 -55.92
C LYS A 2 7.84 -15.15 -55.84
N PHE A 3 7.10 -15.78 -54.92
CA PHE A 3 6.04 -15.19 -54.09
C PHE A 3 6.61 -14.07 -53.20
N ASN A 4 5.79 -13.05 -52.91
CA ASN A 4 5.44 -12.67 -51.53
C ASN A 4 4.39 -11.56 -51.50
N LEU A 5 3.16 -11.92 -51.07
CA LEU A 5 2.26 -11.03 -50.36
C LEU A 5 2.88 -10.76 -48.97
N ILE A 6 2.91 -9.51 -48.54
CA ILE A 6 3.11 -9.18 -47.12
C ILE A 6 1.91 -8.36 -46.66
N ALA A 7 1.02 -9.05 -45.95
CA ALA A 7 0.00 -8.46 -45.11
C ALA A 7 0.67 -7.88 -43.86
N LEU A 8 0.47 -6.58 -43.60
CA LEU A 8 0.84 -5.96 -42.32
C LEU A 8 -0.38 -6.02 -41.40
N SER A 9 -0.47 -7.08 -40.61
CA SER A 9 -1.41 -7.20 -39.50
C SER A 9 -0.72 -6.89 -38.17
N LEU A 10 -1.33 -5.97 -37.41
CA LEU A 10 -1.44 -5.93 -35.95
C LEU A 10 -0.19 -6.15 -35.08
N PHE A 11 0.26 -5.09 -34.43
CA PHE A 11 0.68 -5.17 -33.03
C PHE A 11 -0.05 -4.10 -32.22
N ALA A 12 -1.13 -4.54 -31.57
CA ALA A 12 -1.68 -3.86 -30.42
C ALA A 12 -0.64 -3.90 -29.31
N VAL A 13 -0.21 -2.72 -28.84
CA VAL A 13 0.66 -2.61 -27.67
C VAL A 13 -0.23 -2.76 -26.44
N SER A 14 -0.50 -4.00 -26.03
CA SER A 14 -1.00 -4.26 -24.69
C SER A 14 0.18 -4.18 -23.71
N SER A 15 0.35 -3.02 -23.09
CA SER A 15 1.20 -2.84 -21.93
C SER A 15 0.58 -3.60 -20.75
N PHE A 16 0.80 -4.92 -20.69
CA PHE A 16 0.67 -5.65 -19.44
C PHE A 16 1.83 -5.20 -18.56
N ALA A 17 1.56 -4.28 -17.63
CA ALA A 17 2.42 -4.13 -16.47
C ALA A 17 2.54 -5.52 -15.85
N ASN A 18 3.75 -6.08 -15.86
CA ASN A 18 4.08 -7.29 -15.13
C ASN A 18 3.78 -7.02 -13.65
N ALA A 19 2.56 -7.35 -13.21
CA ALA A 19 2.37 -7.83 -11.86
C ALA A 19 3.24 -9.07 -11.78
N GLN A 20 4.41 -8.94 -11.12
CA GLN A 20 5.20 -10.09 -10.76
C GLN A 20 4.30 -10.94 -9.86
N THR A 21 3.65 -11.93 -10.44
CA THR A 21 2.99 -13.00 -9.69
C THR A 21 4.11 -13.71 -8.96
N LEU A 22 4.35 -13.28 -7.72
CA LEU A 22 5.22 -13.96 -6.79
C LEU A 22 4.70 -15.38 -6.69
N THR A 23 5.43 -16.32 -7.29
CA THR A 23 5.14 -17.73 -7.17
C THR A 23 5.15 -18.06 -5.67
N PRO A 24 4.06 -18.61 -5.12
CA PRO A 24 4.03 -18.97 -3.71
C PRO A 24 5.15 -19.97 -3.44
N ASN A 25 6.04 -19.64 -2.51
CA ASN A 25 7.05 -20.58 -2.01
C ASN A 25 6.30 -21.74 -1.31
N PRO A 26 6.59 -23.03 -1.58
CA PRO A 26 5.75 -24.16 -1.14
C PRO A 26 5.68 -24.43 0.38
N GLY A 27 6.21 -23.54 1.21
CA GLY A 27 6.32 -23.71 2.67
C GLY A 27 5.60 -22.66 3.52
N VAL A 28 4.79 -21.76 2.92
CA VAL A 28 4.19 -20.65 3.66
C VAL A 28 2.67 -20.87 3.83
N PRO A 29 2.19 -21.21 5.05
CA PRO A 29 0.77 -21.40 5.31
C PRO A 29 -0.02 -20.13 5.02
N GLY A 30 -1.11 -20.28 4.25
CA GLY A 30 -1.95 -19.21 3.71
C GLY A 30 -2.83 -18.47 4.72
N GLY A 31 -2.24 -17.95 5.79
CA GLY A 31 -2.91 -17.04 6.72
C GLY A 31 -2.88 -15.59 6.23
N VAL A 32 -3.98 -14.87 6.40
CA VAL A 32 -3.99 -13.40 6.34
C VAL A 32 -3.68 -12.87 7.73
N SER A 33 -2.68 -12.01 7.85
CA SER A 33 -2.35 -11.33 9.10
C SER A 33 -2.69 -9.84 9.00
N ALA A 34 -3.02 -9.23 10.13
CA ALA A 34 -3.27 -7.80 10.24
C ALA A 34 -2.29 -7.20 11.26
N THR A 35 -1.57 -6.15 10.87
CA THR A 35 -0.66 -5.43 11.77
C THR A 35 -1.03 -3.96 11.79
N SER A 36 -1.28 -3.42 12.99
CA SER A 36 -1.51 -1.99 13.17
C SER A 36 -0.23 -1.27 13.57
N ILE A 37 -0.01 -0.10 12.98
CA ILE A 37 1.09 0.84 13.27
C ILE A 37 0.49 2.20 13.61
N ARG A 38 1.03 2.87 14.63
CA ARG A 38 0.52 4.17 15.07
C ARG A 38 1.24 5.28 14.31
N CYS A 39 0.50 6.31 13.96
CA CYS A 39 1.01 7.45 13.19
C CYS A 39 1.04 8.71 14.07
N VAL A 40 2.12 9.47 13.93
CA VAL A 40 2.31 10.76 14.58
C VAL A 40 2.36 11.83 13.47
N PRO A 41 1.58 12.92 13.60
CA PRO A 41 1.63 14.00 12.64
C PRO A 41 2.97 14.72 12.72
N THR A 42 3.53 15.08 11.56
CA THR A 42 4.81 15.83 11.50
C THR A 42 4.65 17.30 11.89
N ASN A 43 3.42 17.82 11.81
CA ASN A 43 3.03 19.11 12.35
C ASN A 43 2.08 18.88 13.52
N HIS A 44 2.35 19.49 14.68
CA HIS A 44 1.60 19.33 15.94
C HIS A 44 0.08 19.50 15.78
N MET A 45 -0.64 18.44 15.40
CA MET A 45 -2.08 18.36 15.47
C MET A 45 -2.46 17.70 16.79
N VAL A 46 -2.93 18.50 17.74
CA VAL A 46 -3.41 18.02 19.05
C VAL A 46 -4.85 17.54 18.89
N GLY A 47 -5.19 16.42 19.53
CA GLY A 47 -6.58 16.00 19.67
C GLY A 47 -7.07 14.90 18.72
N VAL A 48 -6.19 14.36 17.86
CA VAL A 48 -6.52 13.31 16.90
C VAL A 48 -5.41 12.27 16.86
N ASP A 49 -5.79 11.00 17.02
CA ASP A 49 -4.92 9.85 16.84
C ASP A 49 -5.10 9.28 15.42
N TYR A 50 -3.97 8.95 14.80
CA TYR A 50 -3.92 8.35 13.48
C TYR A 50 -3.25 6.98 13.58
N SER A 51 -3.76 6.02 12.84
CA SER A 51 -3.16 4.69 12.76
C SER A 51 -3.40 4.06 11.41
N ILE A 52 -2.56 3.09 11.06
CA ILE A 52 -2.69 2.33 9.83
C ILE A 52 -2.72 0.86 10.19
N THR A 53 -3.67 0.12 9.64
CA THR A 53 -3.71 -1.35 9.72
C THR A 53 -3.35 -1.93 8.37
N ILE A 54 -2.28 -2.71 8.30
CA ILE A 54 -1.79 -3.37 7.08
C ILE A 54 -2.26 -4.82 7.07
N PHE A 55 -2.82 -5.26 5.94
CA PHE A 55 -3.21 -6.65 5.70
C PHE A 55 -2.18 -7.36 4.85
N THR A 56 -1.70 -8.52 5.31
CA THR A 56 -0.66 -9.27 4.63
C THR A 56 -1.05 -10.71 4.38
N GLN A 57 -0.52 -11.27 3.32
CA GLN A 57 -0.65 -12.67 2.97
C GLN A 57 0.64 -13.38 3.41
N ALA A 58 0.52 -14.41 4.25
CA ALA A 58 1.56 -15.06 5.05
C ALA A 58 1.75 -14.52 6.48
N LEU A 59 2.25 -15.39 7.36
CA LEU A 59 2.64 -15.10 8.75
C LEU A 59 3.73 -14.01 8.89
N ALA A 60 4.36 -13.61 7.78
CA ALA A 60 5.37 -12.57 7.74
C ALA A 60 5.03 -11.56 6.62
N PRO A 61 4.90 -10.27 6.94
CA PRO A 61 4.40 -9.25 6.01
C PRO A 61 5.47 -8.64 5.10
N GLU A 62 6.71 -9.07 5.25
CA GLU A 62 7.77 -8.88 4.24
C GLU A 62 7.41 -9.54 2.90
N TYR A 63 6.60 -10.61 2.91
CA TYR A 63 6.33 -11.42 1.73
C TYR A 63 5.30 -10.80 0.79
N ASN A 64 4.14 -10.33 1.28
CA ASN A 64 3.13 -9.67 0.45
C ASN A 64 2.10 -8.89 1.28
N VAL A 65 1.96 -7.60 1.00
CA VAL A 65 0.84 -6.79 1.50
C VAL A 65 -0.30 -6.81 0.48
N ARG A 66 -1.56 -6.76 0.94
CA ARG A 66 -2.73 -6.71 0.05
C ARG A 66 -3.46 -5.38 0.07
N GLY A 67 -3.29 -4.61 1.13
CA GLY A 67 -4.01 -3.37 1.37
C GLY A 67 -3.96 -3.02 2.84
N GLY A 68 -4.86 -2.14 3.25
CA GLY A 68 -4.99 -1.78 4.64
C GLY A 68 -6.12 -0.81 4.92
N ILE A 69 -6.15 -0.30 6.13
CA ILE A 69 -7.07 0.74 6.58
C ILE A 69 -6.25 1.88 7.16
N PHE A 70 -6.50 3.09 6.69
CA PHE A 70 -6.09 4.32 7.35
C PHE A 70 -7.19 4.73 8.32
N SER A 71 -6.85 4.92 9.59
CA SER A 71 -7.79 5.25 10.65
C SER A 71 -7.44 6.59 11.27
N LYS A 72 -8.48 7.38 11.52
CA LYS A 72 -8.42 8.67 12.21
C LYS A 72 -9.46 8.66 13.33
N ILE A 73 -9.05 8.93 14.56
CA ILE A 73 -9.96 8.98 15.72
C ILE A 73 -9.68 10.22 16.58
N GLY A 74 -10.73 10.92 16.99
CA GLY A 74 -10.58 12.01 17.96
C GLY A 74 -10.25 11.47 19.35
N VAL A 75 -9.49 12.20 20.17
CA VAL A 75 -9.08 11.75 21.52
C VAL A 75 -10.08 12.12 22.64
N TYR A 76 -11.36 12.29 22.31
CA TYR A 76 -12.43 12.63 23.26
C TYR A 76 -13.40 11.45 23.50
N PRO A 77 -14.10 11.40 24.65
CA PRO A 77 -15.04 10.32 24.95
C PRO A 77 -16.13 10.19 23.88
N GLY A 78 -16.36 8.97 23.38
CA GLY A 78 -17.36 8.70 22.34
C GLY A 78 -16.93 9.07 20.92
N ALA A 79 -15.66 9.42 20.70
CA ALA A 79 -15.14 9.62 19.35
C ALA A 79 -15.29 8.34 18.50
N VAL A 80 -15.77 8.51 17.27
CA VAL A 80 -15.93 7.42 16.31
C VAL A 80 -14.73 7.42 15.37
N ALA A 81 -14.12 6.23 15.20
CA ALA A 81 -13.03 6.05 14.25
C ALA A 81 -13.54 6.24 12.81
N GLN A 82 -12.88 7.11 12.06
CA GLN A 82 -13.04 7.25 10.63
C GLN A 82 -12.02 6.35 9.96
N ASN A 83 -12.51 5.30 9.31
CA ASN A 83 -11.70 4.31 8.63
C ASN A 83 -11.84 4.50 7.12
N THR A 84 -10.70 4.52 6.44
CA THR A 84 -10.63 4.67 4.99
C THR A 84 -9.77 3.56 4.43
N THR A 85 -10.28 2.85 3.43
CA THR A 85 -9.56 1.76 2.80
C THR A 85 -8.32 2.28 2.10
N MET A 86 -7.26 1.49 2.14
CA MET A 86 -6.03 1.73 1.40
C MET A 86 -5.88 0.69 0.32
N GLU A 87 -5.82 1.15 -0.93
CA GLU A 87 -5.58 0.31 -2.09
C GLU A 87 -4.08 0.21 -2.35
N LEU A 88 -3.61 -1.02 -2.56
CA LEU A 88 -2.23 -1.25 -2.96
C LEU A 88 -2.01 -0.70 -4.37
N HIS A 89 -1.11 0.28 -4.49
CA HIS A 89 -0.75 0.87 -5.77
C HIS A 89 0.47 0.17 -6.39
N SER A 90 1.50 -0.08 -5.58
CA SER A 90 2.69 -0.82 -6.01
C SER A 90 3.40 -1.44 -4.80
N GLN A 91 4.17 -2.50 -5.02
CA GLN A 91 5.07 -3.04 -4.00
C GLN A 91 6.32 -3.63 -4.61
N THR A 92 7.38 -3.64 -3.82
CA THR A 92 8.66 -4.30 -4.06
C THR A 92 8.95 -5.26 -2.90
N ALA A 93 10.12 -5.90 -2.85
CA ALA A 93 10.51 -6.73 -1.72
C ALA A 93 10.58 -5.96 -0.38
N LYS A 94 10.91 -4.65 -0.40
CA LYS A 94 11.15 -3.86 0.82
C LYS A 94 10.12 -2.78 1.09
N VAL A 95 9.46 -2.27 0.04
CA VAL A 95 8.56 -1.13 0.16
C VAL A 95 7.21 -1.45 -0.47
N ALA A 96 6.13 -0.98 0.15
CA ALA A 96 4.80 -0.97 -0.45
C ALA A 96 4.20 0.44 -0.44
N THR A 97 3.57 0.82 -1.54
CA THR A 97 2.90 2.10 -1.71
C THR A 97 1.40 1.87 -1.84
N PHE A 98 0.63 2.57 -1.02
CA PHE A 98 -0.82 2.54 -1.02
C PHE A 98 -1.39 3.92 -1.33
N LYS A 99 -2.55 3.94 -2.00
CA LYS A 99 -3.40 5.12 -2.09
C LYS A 99 -4.54 4.96 -1.09
N VAL A 100 -4.78 5.99 -0.29
CA VAL A 100 -5.92 6.00 0.63
C VAL A 100 -7.15 6.46 -0.15
N GLU A 101 -8.15 5.59 -0.26
CA GLU A 101 -9.35 5.82 -1.06
C GLU A 101 -10.03 7.15 -0.70
N SER A 102 -10.56 7.85 -1.70
CA SER A 102 -11.30 9.10 -1.49
C SER A 102 -10.51 10.19 -0.73
N SER A 103 -9.18 10.11 -0.72
CA SER A 103 -8.30 11.13 -0.15
C SER A 103 -7.11 11.43 -1.07
N ASP A 104 -6.38 12.50 -0.75
CA ASP A 104 -5.12 12.85 -1.41
C ASP A 104 -3.90 12.25 -0.71
N LEU A 105 -4.08 11.19 0.10
CA LEU A 105 -3.00 10.59 0.88
C LEU A 105 -2.38 9.37 0.19
N ILE A 106 -1.05 9.33 0.20
CA ILE A 106 -0.24 8.19 -0.21
C ILE A 106 0.48 7.65 1.03
N VAL A 107 0.45 6.35 1.25
CA VAL A 107 1.19 5.68 2.31
C VAL A 107 2.34 4.89 1.72
N VAL A 108 3.56 5.13 2.18
CA VAL A 108 4.76 4.37 1.82
C VAL A 108 5.21 3.58 3.02
N LEU A 109 5.01 2.27 3.00
CA LEU A 109 5.38 1.32 4.04
C LEU A 109 6.77 0.74 3.77
N ASP A 110 7.67 0.90 4.73
CA ASP A 110 8.88 0.07 4.85
C ASP A 110 8.46 -1.28 5.47
N LYS A 111 8.52 -2.34 4.68
CA LYS A 111 8.13 -3.70 5.09
C LYS A 111 9.16 -4.36 6.00
N THR A 112 10.39 -3.88 6.03
CA THR A 112 11.46 -4.40 6.89
C THR A 112 11.28 -3.88 8.32
N ASN A 113 11.03 -2.58 8.46
CA ASN A 113 10.95 -1.93 9.78
C ASN A 113 9.50 -1.75 10.27
N TYR A 114 8.51 -1.94 9.40
CA TYR A 114 7.10 -1.62 9.66
C TYR A 114 6.89 -0.18 10.11
N THR A 115 7.66 0.69 9.48
CA THR A 115 7.45 2.12 9.56
C THR A 115 6.76 2.55 8.27
N ALA A 116 5.92 3.57 8.34
CA ALA A 116 5.25 4.09 7.16
C ALA A 116 5.27 5.61 7.16
N ASP A 117 5.57 6.19 6.03
CA ASP A 117 5.44 7.62 5.81
C ASP A 117 4.17 7.89 5.02
N VAL A 118 3.38 8.85 5.48
CA VAL A 118 2.14 9.25 4.82
C VAL A 118 2.34 10.62 4.20
N TYR A 119 2.17 10.71 2.90
CA TYR A 119 2.34 11.90 2.10
C TYR A 119 0.99 12.40 1.60
N ARG A 120 0.92 13.69 1.28
CA ARG A 120 -0.14 14.22 0.42
C ARG A 120 0.35 14.17 -1.03
N GLU A 121 -0.50 13.81 -1.98
CA GLU A 121 -0.17 13.79 -3.41
C GLU A 121 0.48 15.13 -3.82
N GLY A 122 1.63 15.05 -4.49
CA GLY A 122 2.40 16.23 -4.92
C GLY A 122 3.27 16.89 -3.85
N ARG A 123 3.35 16.35 -2.62
CA ARG A 123 4.29 16.82 -1.58
C ARG A 123 5.45 15.85 -1.39
N SER A 124 6.64 16.41 -1.13
CA SER A 124 7.88 15.66 -0.89
C SER A 124 8.14 15.35 0.59
N LEU A 125 7.44 16.02 1.51
CA LEU A 125 7.61 15.82 2.95
C LEU A 125 6.44 15.00 3.52
N PRO A 126 6.71 14.11 4.49
CA PRO A 126 5.67 13.32 5.14
C PRO A 126 4.75 14.23 5.97
N TYR A 127 3.46 13.98 5.86
CA TYR A 127 2.39 14.59 6.63
C TYR A 127 2.15 13.84 7.95
N TYR A 128 2.33 12.51 7.95
CA TYR A 128 2.41 11.67 9.15
C TYR A 128 3.57 10.68 9.02
N VAL A 129 4.20 10.33 10.14
CA VAL A 129 5.19 9.26 10.23
C VAL A 129 4.63 8.20 11.18
N CYS A 130 4.66 6.94 10.76
CA CYS A 130 4.07 5.82 11.47
C CYS A 130 5.15 4.81 11.84
N GLY A 131 5.01 4.21 13.01
CA GLY A 131 5.92 3.20 13.53
C GLY A 131 5.26 2.36 14.62
N LYS A 132 5.98 1.36 15.09
CA LYS A 132 5.63 0.58 16.28
C LYS A 132 6.08 1.28 17.54
#